data_AF-A0A8T3RM89-F1
#
_entry.id   AF-A0A8T3RM89-F1
#
_cell.length_a   1.000
_cell.length_b   1.000
_cell.length_c   1.000
_cell.angle_alpha   90.00
_cell.angle_beta   90.00
_cell.angle_gamma   90.00
#
_symmetry.space_group_name_H-M   'P 1'
#
loop_
_entity.id
_entity.type
_entity.pdbx_description
1 polymer ?
#
loop_
_entity_poly.entity_id
_entity_poly.type
_entity_poly.pdbx_seq_one_letter_code
_entity_poly.pdbx_strand_id
1 'polypeptide(L)'
;MRTKHLCVITPDATKIHPRFLWAALLFDPGVRQQTGAVGGGAIMEGWNSTIIRQLEIRIPPIGLQHAFAARLADIRQIEAAQDASRRRLDDLFQSLLHRAFQGEL
;
A
#
# COMPACT_ATOMS: atom_id res chain seq x y z
N MET A 1 -7.23 27.48 -8.25
CA MET A 1 -6.52 26.45 -9.05
C MET A 1 -6.65 25.10 -8.32
N ARG A 2 -7.32 24.08 -8.88
CA ARG A 2 -7.41 22.75 -8.27
C ARG A 2 -6.21 21.92 -8.71
N THR A 3 -5.25 21.68 -7.82
CA THR A 3 -4.18 20.70 -8.07
C THR A 3 -4.79 19.30 -8.03
N LYS A 4 -4.95 18.69 -9.21
CA LYS A 4 -5.30 17.27 -9.30
C LYS A 4 -4.04 16.46 -8.96
N HIS A 5 -3.79 16.22 -7.67
CA HIS A 5 -2.73 15.35 -7.16
C HIS A 5 -3.05 13.85 -7.33
N LEU A 6 -4.12 13.51 -8.07
CA LEU A 6 -4.56 12.15 -8.30
C LEU A 6 -4.30 11.74 -9.74
N CYS A 7 -3.48 10.71 -9.94
CA CYS A 7 -3.30 10.03 -11.21
C CYS A 7 -3.98 8.67 -11.14
N VAL A 8 -4.90 8.39 -12.06
CA VAL A 8 -5.55 7.08 -12.19
C VAL A 8 -4.85 6.33 -13.32
N ILE A 9 -4.43 5.10 -13.02
CA ILE A 9 -3.75 4.21 -13.97
C ILE A 9 -4.62 2.96 -14.13
N THR A 10 -5.02 2.67 -15.37
CA THR A 10 -5.74 1.44 -15.71
C THR A 10 -4.77 0.52 -16.46
N PRO A 11 -4.18 -0.49 -15.80
CA PRO A 11 -3.25 -1.41 -16.46
C PRO A 11 -3.98 -2.36 -17.40
N ASP A 12 -3.26 -2.83 -18.41
CA ASP A 12 -3.65 -3.99 -19.19
C ASP A 12 -3.49 -5.25 -18.32
N ALA A 13 -4.62 -5.80 -17.87
CA ALA A 13 -4.65 -6.94 -16.95
C ALA A 13 -4.06 -8.23 -17.53
N THR A 14 -3.87 -8.31 -18.85
CA THR A 14 -3.17 -9.45 -19.48
C THR A 14 -1.65 -9.38 -19.31
N LYS A 15 -1.12 -8.18 -19.07
CA LYS A 15 0.33 -7.92 -18.98
C LYS A 15 0.79 -7.71 -17.54
N ILE A 16 -0.01 -6.99 -16.75
CA ILE A 16 0.39 -6.63 -15.40
C ILE A 16 -0.77 -6.65 -14.41
N HIS A 17 -0.56 -7.34 -13.30
CA HIS A 17 -1.50 -7.39 -12.19
C HIS A 17 -1.48 -6.06 -11.42
N PRO A 18 -2.64 -5.45 -11.09
CA PRO A 18 -2.68 -4.13 -10.44
C PRO A 18 -1.92 -4.06 -9.11
N ARG A 19 -2.02 -5.10 -8.25
CA ARG A 19 -1.25 -5.16 -6.99
C ARG A 19 0.26 -5.27 -7.22
N PHE A 20 0.68 -5.95 -8.28
CA PHE A 20 2.09 -6.04 -8.63
C PHE A 20 2.60 -4.67 -9.13
N LEU A 21 1.84 -3.99 -10.00
CA LEU A 21 2.15 -2.64 -10.45
C LEU A 21 2.28 -1.66 -9.27
N TRP A 22 1.33 -1.67 -8.33
CA TRP A 22 1.41 -0.87 -7.10
C TRP A 22 2.71 -1.12 -6.33
N ALA A 23 3.06 -2.39 -6.13
CA ALA A 23 4.26 -2.76 -5.39
C ALA A 23 5.54 -2.36 -6.15
N ALA A 24 5.58 -2.56 -7.46
CA ALA A 24 6.71 -2.18 -8.29
C ALA A 24 6.92 -0.66 -8.26
N LEU A 25 5.87 0.13 -8.38
CA LEU A 25 5.98 1.59 -8.32
C LEU A 25 6.54 2.07 -6.97
N LEU A 26 6.10 1.49 -5.85
CA LEU A 26 6.50 1.97 -4.53
C LEU A 26 7.82 1.40 -4.01
N PHE A 27 8.13 0.16 -4.37
CA PHE A 27 9.18 -0.62 -3.70
C PHE A 27 10.28 -1.11 -4.64
N ASP A 28 10.10 -1.09 -5.96
CA ASP A 28 11.16 -1.50 -6.88
C ASP A 28 12.32 -0.50 -6.85
N PRO A 29 13.55 -0.94 -6.54
CA PRO A 29 14.72 -0.05 -6.49
C PRO A 29 15.04 0.60 -7.83
N GLY A 30 14.79 -0.11 -8.95
CA GLY A 30 14.99 0.40 -10.29
C GLY A 30 14.02 1.54 -10.60
N VAL A 31 12.75 1.42 -10.19
CA VAL A 31 11.79 2.53 -10.28
C VAL A 31 12.23 3.71 -9.43
N ARG A 32 12.64 3.48 -8.18
CA ARG A 32 13.11 4.55 -7.29
C ARG A 32 14.34 5.28 -7.83
N GLN A 33 15.25 4.56 -8.49
CA GLN A 33 16.44 5.16 -9.11
C GLN A 33 16.05 6.05 -10.30
N GLN A 34 15.08 5.63 -11.12
CA GLN A 34 14.57 6.42 -12.24
C GLN A 34 13.90 7.72 -11.78
N THR A 35 13.29 7.72 -10.59
CA THR A 35 12.62 8.90 -10.03
C THR A 35 13.54 9.77 -9.19
N GLY A 36 14.46 9.20 -8.42
CA GLY A 36 15.38 9.98 -7.56
C GLY A 36 16.37 10.87 -8.32
N ALA A 37 16.59 10.62 -9.60
CA ALA A 37 17.32 11.52 -10.49
C ALA A 37 16.52 12.78 -10.88
N VAL A 38 15.20 12.78 -10.67
CA VAL A 38 14.26 13.79 -11.20
C VAL A 38 13.72 14.75 -10.13
N GLY A 39 13.82 14.45 -8.83
CA GLY A 39 13.23 15.35 -7.82
C GLY A 39 13.86 15.38 -6.43
N GLY A 40 15.18 15.30 -6.28
CA GLY A 40 15.82 15.88 -5.10
C GLY A 40 15.40 15.32 -3.73
N GLY A 41 15.13 14.01 -3.62
CA GLY A 41 15.16 13.34 -2.32
C GLY A 41 13.88 13.42 -1.48
N ALA A 42 12.73 13.75 -2.07
CA ALA A 42 11.45 13.56 -1.41
C ALA A 42 11.00 12.08 -1.51
N ILE A 43 10.47 11.53 -0.41
CA ILE A 43 9.96 10.14 -0.33
C ILE A 43 8.82 9.89 -1.33
N MET A 44 8.15 10.96 -1.79
CA MET A 44 7.20 10.95 -2.90
C MET A 44 7.31 12.27 -3.66
N GLU A 45 8.30 12.37 -4.55
CA GLU A 45 8.37 13.45 -5.53
C GLU A 45 7.07 13.47 -6.35
N GLY A 46 6.56 14.66 -6.69
CA GLY A 46 5.29 14.81 -7.39
C GLY A 46 5.33 14.18 -8.79
N TRP A 47 5.02 12.88 -8.89
CA TRP A 47 5.00 12.17 -10.15
C TRP A 47 3.85 12.71 -11.01
N ASN A 48 4.21 13.39 -12.09
CA ASN A 48 3.26 13.74 -13.13
C ASN A 48 3.09 12.56 -14.10
N SER A 49 2.04 12.63 -14.92
CA SER A 49 1.71 11.53 -15.84
C SER A 49 2.76 11.27 -16.94
N THR A 50 3.69 12.21 -17.17
CA THR A 50 4.78 12.05 -18.13
C THR A 50 5.88 11.17 -17.54
N ILE A 51 6.27 11.44 -16.29
CA ILE A 51 7.25 10.62 -15.56
C ILE A 51 6.76 9.18 -15.47
N ILE A 52 5.49 8.98 -15.05
CA ILE A 52 4.91 7.64 -14.88
C ILE A 52 4.95 6.83 -16.18
N ARG A 53 4.76 7.46 -17.35
CA ARG A 53 4.80 6.78 -18.66
C ARG A 53 6.20 6.38 -19.11
N GLN A 54 7.23 7.00 -18.55
CA GLN A 54 8.62 6.74 -18.89
C GLN A 54 9.27 5.72 -17.94
N LEU A 55 8.59 5.35 -16.86
CA LEU A 55 9.11 4.36 -15.91
C LEU A 55 9.20 2.99 -16.57
N GLU A 56 10.42 2.44 -16.56
CA GLU A 56 10.69 1.07 -16.92
C GLU A 56 10.53 0.18 -15.69
N ILE A 57 9.64 -0.82 -15.82
CA ILE A 57 9.34 -1.77 -14.75
C ILE A 57 9.69 -3.17 -15.25
N ARG A 58 10.38 -3.95 -14.42
CA ARG A 58 10.61 -5.37 -14.69
C ARG A 58 9.31 -6.14 -14.46
N ILE A 59 8.76 -6.72 -15.53
CA ILE A 59 7.48 -7.44 -15.47
C ILE A 59 7.75 -8.96 -15.49
N PRO A 60 7.58 -9.68 -14.36
CA PRO A 60 7.72 -11.13 -14.34
C PRO A 60 6.52 -11.80 -15.04
N PRO A 61 6.60 -13.10 -15.37
CA PRO A 61 5.47 -13.87 -15.90
C PRO A 61 4.18 -13.68 -15.08
N ILE A 62 3.03 -13.59 -15.76
CA ILE A 62 1.76 -13.25 -15.12
C ILE A 62 1.40 -14.17 -13.94
N GLY A 63 1.74 -15.47 -14.02
CA GLY A 63 1.53 -16.42 -12.92
C GLY A 63 2.28 -16.05 -11.63
N LEU A 64 3.50 -15.51 -11.72
CA LEU A 64 4.25 -15.03 -10.55
C LEU A 64 3.63 -13.75 -9.97
N GLN A 65 3.08 -12.89 -10.83
CA GLN A 65 2.36 -11.69 -10.38
C GLN A 65 1.10 -12.05 -9.59
N HIS A 66 0.35 -13.06 -10.03
CA HIS A 66 -0.80 -13.58 -9.29
C HIS A 66 -0.38 -14.23 -7.96
N ALA A 67 0.68 -15.04 -7.96
CA ALA A 67 1.20 -15.65 -6.73
C ALA A 67 1.64 -14.58 -5.71
N PHE A 68 2.29 -13.51 -6.16
CA PHE A 68 2.60 -12.35 -5.34
C PHE A 68 1.33 -11.69 -4.78
N ALA A 69 0.34 -11.44 -5.63
CA ALA A 69 -0.90 -10.77 -5.23
C ALA A 69 -1.73 -11.59 -4.23
N ALA A 70 -1.69 -12.91 -4.32
CA ALA A 70 -2.32 -13.83 -3.37
C ALA A 70 -1.64 -13.76 -2.00
N ARG A 71 -0.32 -13.92 -1.94
CA ARG A 71 0.45 -13.80 -0.68
C ARG A 71 0.25 -12.45 -0.01
N LEU A 72 0.24 -11.37 -0.80
CA LEU A 72 -0.04 -10.04 -0.29
C LEU A 72 -1.46 -9.95 0.31
N ALA A 73 -2.45 -10.60 -0.29
CA ALA A 73 -3.81 -10.64 0.24
C ALA A 73 -3.86 -11.34 1.60
N ASP A 74 -3.18 -12.49 1.73
CA ASP A 74 -3.14 -13.27 2.96
C ASP A 74 -2.51 -12.46 4.10
N ILE A 75 -1.38 -11.78 3.83
CA ILE A 75 -0.72 -10.91 4.80
C ILE A 75 -1.66 -9.78 5.24
N ARG A 76 -2.34 -9.13 4.29
CA ARG A 76 -3.30 -8.05 4.60
C ARG A 76 -4.47 -8.53 5.46
N GLN A 77 -4.93 -9.77 5.28
CA GLN A 77 -5.97 -10.35 6.13
C GLN A 77 -5.48 -10.56 7.56
N ILE A 78 -4.25 -11.04 7.73
CA ILE A 78 -3.63 -11.22 9.05
C ILE A 78 -3.48 -9.88 9.76
N GLU A 79 -2.95 -8.85 9.07
CA GLU A 79 -2.83 -7.48 9.60
C GLU A 79 -4.19 -6.95 10.08
N ALA A 80 -5.23 -7.07 9.24
CA ALA A 80 -6.58 -6.61 9.57
C ALA A 80 -7.18 -7.34 10.78
N ALA A 81 -6.96 -8.65 10.90
CA ALA A 81 -7.42 -9.44 12.03
C ALA A 81 -6.71 -9.04 13.34
N GLN A 82 -5.41 -8.77 13.27
CA GLN A 82 -4.61 -8.30 14.42
C GLN A 82 -5.08 -6.92 14.88
N ASP A 83 -5.28 -5.98 13.97
CA ASP A 83 -5.80 -4.64 14.29
C ASP A 83 -7.19 -4.71 14.93
N ALA A 84 -8.08 -5.56 14.41
CA ALA A 84 -9.40 -5.76 14.99
C ALA A 84 -9.33 -6.42 16.38
N SER A 85 -8.37 -7.30 16.61
CA SER A 85 -8.14 -7.89 17.94
C SER A 85 -7.62 -6.85 18.93
N ARG A 86 -6.68 -5.99 18.52
CA ARG A 86 -6.13 -4.92 19.36
C ARG A 86 -7.22 -3.94 19.81
N ARG A 87 -8.04 -3.46 18.87
CA ARG A 87 -9.17 -2.56 19.19
C ARG A 87 -10.12 -3.19 20.21
N ARG A 88 -10.45 -4.48 20.07
CA ARG A 88 -11.30 -5.18 21.03
C ARG A 88 -10.68 -5.29 22.43
N LEU A 89 -9.36 -5.48 22.51
CA LEU A 89 -8.66 -5.50 23.79
C LEU A 89 -8.67 -4.12 24.46
N ASP A 90 -8.44 -3.06 23.67
CA ASP A 90 -8.49 -1.68 24.16
C ASP A 90 -9.89 -1.33 24.67
N ASP A 91 -10.94 -1.67 23.90
CA ASP A 91 -12.34 -1.44 24.28
C ASP A 91 -12.71 -2.19 25.57
N LEU A 92 -12.27 -3.46 25.70
CA LEU A 92 -12.49 -4.26 26.90
C LEU A 92 -11.77 -3.66 28.11
N PHE A 93 -10.52 -3.23 27.93
CA PHE A 93 -9.74 -2.60 28.99
C PHE A 93 -10.41 -1.30 29.47
N GLN A 94 -10.89 -0.46 28.55
CA GLN A 94 -11.63 0.75 28.90
C GLN A 94 -12.94 0.44 29.64
N SER A 95 -13.68 -0.60 29.24
CA SER A 95 -14.89 -1.03 29.93
C SER A 95 -14.60 -1.51 31.36
N LEU A 96 -13.53 -2.27 31.56
CA LEU A 96 -13.11 -2.74 32.89
C LEU A 96 -12.66 -1.59 33.79
N LEU A 97 -11.86 -0.65 33.27
CA LEU A 97 -11.47 0.54 34.02
C LEU A 97 -12.69 1.36 34.43
N HIS A 98 -13.63 1.59 33.51
CA HIS A 98 -14.86 2.31 33.81
C HIS A 98 -15.62 1.68 34.97
N ARG A 99 -15.82 0.35 34.95
CA ARG A 99 -16.50 -0.39 36.03
C ARG A 99 -15.72 -0.32 37.35
N ALA A 100 -14.39 -0.40 37.31
CA ALA A 100 -13.55 -0.33 38.50
C ALA A 100 -13.65 1.03 39.19
N PHE A 101 -13.64 2.11 38.41
CA PHE A 101 -13.75 3.48 38.94
C PHE A 101 -15.18 3.85 39.37
N GLN A 102 -16.21 3.15 38.88
CA GLN A 102 -17.59 3.27 39.37
C GLN A 102 -17.88 2.41 40.61
N GLY A 103 -16.93 1.56 41.05
CA GLY A 103 -17.14 0.64 42.17
C GLY A 103 -18.07 -0.54 41.86
N GLU A 104 -18.25 -0.88 40.57
CA GLU A 104 -19.08 -1.98 40.08
C GLU A 104 -18.29 -3.30 39.88
N LEU A 105 -17.13 -3.40 40.52
CA LEU A 105 -16.24 -4.55 40.54
C LEU A 105 -15.94 -4.98 41.97
#